data_AF-C3XIS4-F1
#
_entry.id   AF-C3XIS4-F1
#
_cell.length_a   1.000
_cell.length_b   1.000
_cell.length_c   1.000
_cell.angle_alpha   90.00
_cell.angle_beta   90.00
_cell.angle_gamma   90.00
#
_symmetry.space_group_name_H-M   'P 1'
#
loop_
_entity.id
_entity.type
_entity.pdbx_description
1 polymer ?
#
loop_
_entity_poly.entity_id
_entity_poly.type
_entity_poly.pdbx_seq_one_letter_code
_entity_poly.pdbx_strand_id
1 'polypeptide(L)'
;MKNKDTINRIKNAAELAWAAYGYFDLIGKKFAHKKEYGNRTNTKITLHDILDITYKNYETQDSTFFNTENLNGDFTPTQAKRFFERYDLLIHQPNTHSGFSATLFGEKRKQKNAESKLLKELQCFF
;
A
#
# COMPACT_ATOMS: atom_id res chain seq x y z
N MET A 1 -27.71 -17.86 0.21
CA MET A 1 -26.36 -17.89 -0.39
C MET A 1 -25.72 -16.52 -0.59
N LYS A 2 -26.46 -15.44 -0.91
CA LYS A 2 -25.88 -14.09 -1.12
C LYS A 2 -25.10 -13.49 0.07
N ASN A 3 -25.52 -13.75 1.30
CA ASN A 3 -24.88 -13.13 2.48
C ASN A 3 -23.45 -13.62 2.74
N LYS A 4 -23.15 -14.92 2.53
CA LYS A 4 -21.79 -15.45 2.73
C LYS A 4 -20.79 -14.91 1.70
N ASP A 5 -21.20 -14.78 0.44
CA ASP A 5 -20.35 -14.22 -0.62
C ASP A 5 -20.06 -12.72 -0.40
N THR A 6 -21.07 -11.96 0.03
CA THR A 6 -20.92 -10.56 0.41
C THR A 6 -19.98 -10.41 1.61
N ILE A 7 -20.16 -11.22 2.66
CA ILE A 7 -19.28 -11.23 3.84
C ILE A 7 -17.83 -11.54 3.44
N ASN A 8 -17.61 -12.54 2.57
CA ASN A 8 -16.28 -12.88 2.08
C ASN A 8 -15.66 -11.76 1.23
N ARG A 9 -16.46 -11.06 0.41
CA ARG A 9 -15.98 -9.90 -0.36
C ARG A 9 -15.54 -8.76 0.55
N ILE A 10 -16.36 -8.39 1.53
CA ILE A 10 -16.05 -7.33 2.49
C ILE A 10 -14.80 -7.70 3.30
N LYS A 11 -14.72 -8.95 3.80
CA LYS A 11 -13.55 -9.45 4.50
C LYS A 11 -12.29 -9.40 3.64
N ASN A 12 -12.34 -9.89 2.41
CA ASN A 12 -11.20 -9.89 1.51
C ASN A 12 -10.74 -8.47 1.15
N ALA A 13 -11.67 -7.52 0.98
CA ALA A 13 -11.38 -6.12 0.70
C ALA A 13 -10.79 -5.41 1.94
N ALA A 14 -11.36 -5.65 3.13
CA ALA A 14 -10.83 -5.12 4.38
C ALA A 14 -9.42 -5.67 4.69
N GLU A 15 -9.17 -6.95 4.43
CA GLU A 15 -7.84 -7.55 4.57
C GLU A 15 -6.84 -7.04 3.52
N LEU A 16 -7.28 -6.75 2.28
CA LEU A 16 -6.44 -6.12 1.27
C LEU A 16 -6.12 -4.67 1.65
N ALA A 17 -7.11 -3.92 2.14
CA ALA A 17 -6.92 -2.57 2.65
C ALA A 17 -6.02 -2.57 3.89
N TRP A 18 -6.11 -3.59 4.76
CA TRP A 18 -5.23 -3.77 5.91
C TRP A 18 -3.79 -4.16 5.51
N ALA A 19 -3.67 -5.04 4.51
CA ALA A 19 -2.38 -5.41 3.95
C ALA A 19 -1.72 -4.20 3.29
N ALA A 20 -2.48 -3.41 2.53
CA ALA A 20 -2.05 -2.17 1.87
C ALA A 20 -2.21 -0.92 2.77
N TYR A 21 -2.35 -1.09 4.09
CA TYR A 21 -2.70 0.00 5.00
C TYR A 21 -1.53 0.97 5.14
N GLY A 22 -1.52 1.98 4.28
CA GLY A 22 -0.88 3.25 4.55
C GLY A 22 -1.73 4.04 5.54
N TYR A 23 -1.11 4.98 6.25
CA TYR A 23 -1.73 5.90 7.21
C TYR A 23 -2.61 6.94 6.49
N PHE A 24 -3.56 6.48 5.68
CA PHE A 24 -4.43 7.30 4.84
C PHE A 24 -5.46 8.11 5.64
N ASP A 25 -5.67 7.75 6.90
CA ASP A 25 -6.40 8.53 7.91
C ASP A 25 -5.72 9.87 8.26
N LEU A 26 -4.42 10.00 7.98
CA LEU A 26 -3.67 11.26 8.15
C LEU A 26 -3.85 12.23 6.97
N ILE A 27 -4.48 11.81 5.87
CA ILE A 27 -4.69 12.68 4.70
C ILE A 27 -5.50 13.91 5.11
N GLY A 28 -5.01 15.08 4.75
CA GLY A 28 -5.67 16.36 5.05
C GLY A 28 -5.38 16.90 6.45
N LYS A 29 -4.82 16.11 7.38
CA LYS A 29 -4.16 16.65 8.58
C LYS A 29 -2.94 17.48 8.17
N LYS A 30 -2.44 18.32 9.06
CA LYS A 30 -1.24 19.14 8.81
C LYS A 30 -0.02 18.52 9.45
N PHE A 31 1.17 18.82 8.94
CA PHE A 31 2.42 18.53 9.64
C PHE A 31 2.60 19.44 10.86
N ALA A 32 3.25 18.94 11.90
CA ALA A 32 3.59 19.73 13.07
C ALA A 32 4.48 20.93 12.73
N HIS A 33 4.45 21.95 13.59
CA HIS A 33 5.21 23.18 13.38
C HIS A 33 6.68 23.02 13.82
N LYS A 34 7.43 22.17 13.11
CA LYS A 34 8.86 21.93 13.36
C LYS A 34 9.72 22.48 12.22
N LYS A 35 10.85 23.12 12.56
CA LYS A 35 11.79 23.69 11.58
C LYS A 35 12.44 22.61 10.71
N GLU A 36 12.61 21.41 11.24
CA GLU A 36 13.23 20.28 10.54
C GLU A 36 12.42 19.80 9.32
N TYR A 37 11.12 20.09 9.27
CA TYR A 37 10.25 19.73 8.15
C TYR A 37 10.35 20.72 6.97
N GLY A 38 11.11 21.81 7.11
CA GLY A 38 11.37 22.79 6.05
C GLY A 38 10.08 23.32 5.42
N ASN A 39 9.92 23.06 4.11
CA ASN A 39 8.76 23.53 3.35
C ASN A 39 7.46 22.75 3.66
N ARG A 40 7.53 21.62 4.38
CA ARG A 40 6.36 20.81 4.73
C ARG A 40 5.71 21.24 6.05
N THR A 41 6.36 22.09 6.85
CA THR A 41 5.84 22.60 8.12
C THR A 41 4.45 23.24 7.96
N ASN A 42 3.46 22.83 8.77
CA ASN A 42 2.08 23.34 8.76
C ASN A 42 1.34 23.20 7.40
N THR A 43 1.89 22.41 6.47
CA THR A 43 1.22 22.07 5.21
C THR A 43 0.36 20.83 5.38
N LYS A 44 -0.62 20.62 4.47
CA LYS A 44 -1.48 19.44 4.49
C LYS A 44 -0.70 18.20 4.03
N ILE A 45 -0.89 17.12 4.75
CA ILE A 45 -0.44 15.77 4.41
C ILE A 45 -1.25 15.28 3.22
N THR A 46 -0.55 14.80 2.21
CA THR A 46 -1.10 14.22 0.98
C THR A 46 -0.82 12.74 0.93
N LEU A 47 -1.44 12.06 -0.04
CA LEU A 47 -1.19 10.65 -0.31
C LEU A 47 0.29 10.35 -0.54
N HIS A 48 0.99 11.24 -1.26
CA HIS A 48 2.41 11.07 -1.55
C HIS A 48 3.26 11.07 -0.29
N ASP A 49 2.96 11.94 0.68
CA ASP A 49 3.73 12.03 1.92
C ASP A 49 3.59 10.77 2.78
N ILE A 50 2.43 10.12 2.75
CA ILE A 50 2.16 8.88 3.50
C ILE A 50 2.91 7.69 2.92
N LEU A 51 3.12 7.68 1.60
CA LEU A 51 3.78 6.60 0.88
C LEU A 51 5.30 6.81 0.75
N ASP A 52 5.80 8.00 1.11
CA ASP A 52 7.20 8.35 1.00
C ASP A 52 7.91 8.18 2.35
N ILE A 53 8.89 7.27 2.36
CA ILE A 53 9.70 6.94 3.53
C ILE A 53 10.47 8.16 4.09
N THR A 54 10.69 9.18 3.27
CA THR A 54 11.33 10.44 3.68
C THR A 54 10.59 11.11 4.82
N TYR A 55 9.26 11.00 4.85
CA TYR A 55 8.41 11.61 5.89
C TYR A 55 8.12 10.65 7.04
N LYS A 56 8.83 9.52 7.13
CA LYS A 56 8.70 8.59 8.25
C LYS A 56 9.01 9.31 9.56
N ASN A 57 8.17 9.10 10.57
CA ASN A 57 8.17 9.75 11.89
C ASN A 57 7.82 11.24 11.88
N TYR A 58 7.41 11.81 10.75
CA TYR A 58 6.91 13.17 10.76
C TYR A 58 5.57 13.20 11.50
N GLU A 59 5.51 14.05 12.51
CA GLU A 59 4.34 14.25 13.35
C GLU A 59 3.27 15.09 12.67
N THR A 60 2.02 14.71 12.86
CA THR A 60 0.88 15.58 12.56
C THR A 60 0.79 16.73 13.55
N GLN A 61 0.22 17.85 13.13
CA GLN A 61 -0.09 18.96 14.00
C GLN A 61 -1.15 18.51 15.01
N ASP A 62 -0.80 18.66 16.27
CA ASP A 62 -1.68 18.35 17.38
C ASP A 62 -2.90 19.27 17.38
N SER A 63 -4.11 18.71 17.34
CA SER A 63 -5.34 19.46 17.64
C SER A 63 -5.67 19.43 19.14
N THR A 64 -5.06 18.51 19.89
CA THR A 64 -5.22 18.29 21.35
C THR A 64 -4.05 17.44 21.87
N PHE A 65 -3.47 17.79 23.04
CA PHE A 65 -2.26 17.24 23.71
C PHE A 65 -1.99 15.71 23.69
N PHE A 66 -2.92 14.88 23.20
CA PHE A 66 -2.85 13.41 23.21
C PHE A 66 -3.00 12.76 21.82
N ASN A 67 -3.14 13.54 20.75
CA ASN A 67 -3.50 13.03 19.41
C ASN A 67 -2.42 13.25 18.35
N THR A 68 -1.17 13.47 18.76
CA THR A 68 -0.06 13.57 17.83
C THR A 68 0.23 12.19 17.25
N GLU A 69 -0.15 12.01 15.98
CA GLU A 69 0.10 10.80 15.22
C GLU A 69 1.34 10.98 14.32
N ASN A 70 2.07 9.90 14.08
CA ASN A 70 3.25 9.90 13.23
C ASN A 70 2.95 9.21 11.91
N LEU A 71 3.46 9.80 10.84
CA LEU A 71 3.54 9.14 9.55
C LEU A 71 4.50 7.96 9.65
N ASN A 72 3.98 6.73 9.60
CA ASN A 72 4.82 5.57 9.39
C ASN A 72 4.72 5.18 7.93
N GLY A 73 5.48 5.90 7.09
CA GLY A 73 5.58 5.69 5.64
C GLY A 73 6.34 4.41 5.27
N ASP A 74 6.14 3.35 6.03
CA ASP A 74 6.85 2.09 5.88
C ASP A 74 5.89 0.92 5.91
N PHE A 75 6.04 0.04 4.93
CA PHE A 75 5.32 -1.22 4.87
C PHE A 75 5.94 -2.15 5.90
N THR A 76 5.39 -2.17 7.10
CA THR A 76 6.00 -2.88 8.23
C THR A 76 6.32 -4.33 7.87
N PRO A 77 7.39 -4.94 8.43
CA PRO A 77 7.73 -6.34 8.15
C PRO A 77 6.57 -7.31 8.34
N THR A 78 5.67 -7.01 9.28
CA THR A 78 4.43 -7.77 9.52
C THR A 78 3.43 -7.63 8.37
N GLN A 79 3.22 -6.42 7.84
CA GLN A 79 2.37 -6.19 6.65
C GLN A 79 2.98 -6.88 5.42
N ALA A 80 4.30 -6.78 5.24
CA ALA A 80 5.03 -7.51 4.19
C ALA A 80 4.81 -9.01 4.28
N LYS A 81 5.03 -9.58 5.47
CA LYS A 81 4.81 -11.01 5.71
C LYS A 81 3.37 -11.43 5.36
N ARG A 82 2.37 -10.70 5.86
CA ARG A 82 0.94 -10.98 5.58
C ARG A 82 0.58 -10.82 4.09
N PHE A 83 1.20 -9.87 3.39
CA PHE A 83 1.02 -9.70 1.96
C PHE A 83 1.56 -10.91 1.19
N PHE A 84 2.81 -11.32 1.46
CA PHE A 84 3.43 -12.48 0.81
C PHE A 84 2.83 -13.84 1.24
N GLU A 85 2.16 -13.93 2.39
CA GLU A 85 1.36 -15.09 2.78
C GLU A 85 0.15 -15.31 1.84
N ARG A 86 -0.37 -14.25 1.22
CA ARG A 86 -1.58 -14.28 0.39
C ARG A 86 -1.33 -14.14 -1.10
N TYR A 87 -0.29 -13.42 -1.49
CA TYR A 87 0.05 -13.14 -2.87
C TYR A 87 1.40 -13.74 -3.24
N ASP A 88 1.47 -14.34 -4.43
CA ASP A 88 2.74 -14.70 -5.06
C ASP A 88 3.14 -13.64 -6.08
N LEU A 89 4.45 -13.42 -6.17
CA LEU A 89 5.04 -12.65 -7.25
C LEU A 89 4.96 -13.48 -8.54
N LEU A 90 4.19 -12.99 -9.53
CA LEU A 90 4.03 -13.67 -10.82
C LEU A 90 5.06 -13.18 -11.84
N ILE A 91 5.18 -11.86 -11.98
CA ILE A 91 6.07 -11.23 -12.97
C ILE A 91 6.69 -10.00 -12.31
N HIS A 92 8.00 -9.84 -12.45
CA HIS A 92 8.70 -8.61 -12.14
C HIS A 92 9.40 -8.10 -13.40
N GLN A 93 9.02 -6.92 -13.84
CA GLN A 93 9.68 -6.21 -14.93
C GLN A 93 10.53 -5.08 -14.33
N PRO A 94 11.87 -5.22 -14.34
CA PRO A 94 12.78 -4.21 -13.80
C PRO A 94 12.79 -2.95 -14.65
N ASN A 95 13.20 -1.82 -14.09
CA ASN A 95 13.21 -0.51 -14.76
C ASN A 95 13.79 -0.58 -16.18
N THR A 96 12.99 -0.19 -17.18
CA THR A 96 13.45 0.01 -18.56
C THR A 96 14.27 1.30 -18.69
N HIS A 97 14.89 1.49 -19.86
CA HIS A 97 15.57 2.75 -20.21
C HIS A 97 14.63 3.98 -20.20
N SER A 98 13.31 3.77 -20.25
CA SER A 98 12.28 4.81 -20.10
C SER A 98 11.84 5.06 -18.65
N GLY A 99 12.40 4.32 -17.66
CA GLY A 99 12.05 4.44 -16.25
C GLY A 99 10.75 3.72 -15.86
N PHE A 100 10.21 2.85 -16.72
CA PHE A 100 9.02 2.07 -16.41
C PHE A 100 9.39 0.75 -15.73
N SER A 101 8.74 0.44 -14.61
CA SER A 101 8.75 -0.88 -13.99
C SER A 101 7.34 -1.31 -13.64
N ALA A 102 7.09 -2.61 -13.74
CA ALA A 102 5.82 -3.21 -13.32
C ALA A 102 6.06 -4.50 -12.56
N THR A 103 5.27 -4.72 -11.51
CA THR A 103 5.30 -5.97 -10.74
C THR A 103 3.89 -6.49 -10.61
N LEU A 104 3.65 -7.73 -11.06
CA LEU A 104 2.35 -8.38 -11.03
C LEU A 104 2.31 -9.41 -9.89
N PHE A 105 1.33 -9.26 -9.00
CA PHE A 105 1.07 -10.18 -7.90
C PHE A 105 -0.24 -10.94 -8.11
N GLY A 106 -0.23 -12.25 -7.84
CA GLY A 106 -1.40 -13.12 -7.94
C GLY A 106 -1.86 -13.65 -6.59
N GLU A 107 -3.17 -13.62 -6.31
CA GLU A 107 -3.71 -14.15 -5.05
C GLU A 107 -3.68 -15.69 -5.04
N LYS A 108 -2.90 -16.28 -4.12
CA LYS A 108 -2.67 -17.74 -3.98
C LYS A 108 -3.94 -18.58 -4.06
N ARG A 109 -4.99 -18.14 -3.37
CA ARG A 109 -6.28 -18.87 -3.26
C ARG A 109 -7.10 -18.87 -4.57
N LYS A 110 -6.78 -17.97 -5.50
CA LYS A 110 -7.47 -17.82 -6.79
C LYS A 110 -6.67 -18.40 -7.95
N GLN A 111 -5.42 -18.81 -7.72
CA GLN A 111 -4.58 -19.50 -8.68
C GLN A 111 -5.02 -20.96 -8.81
N LYS A 112 -6.21 -21.19 -9.38
CA LYS A 112 -6.59 -22.53 -9.88
C LYS A 112 -6.00 -22.66 -11.28
N ASN A 113 -4.92 -23.44 -11.44
CA ASN A 113 -4.23 -23.73 -12.71
C ASN A 113 -3.60 -22.50 -13.42
N ALA A 114 -3.04 -21.55 -12.66
CA ALA A 114 -2.53 -20.27 -13.16
C ALA A 114 -1.37 -20.38 -14.17
N GLU A 115 -0.51 -21.41 -14.07
CA GLU A 115 0.61 -21.62 -15.01
C GLU A 115 0.12 -21.77 -16.46
N SER A 116 -0.97 -22.50 -16.69
CA SER A 116 -1.45 -22.79 -18.06
C SER A 116 -2.17 -21.61 -18.73
N LYS A 117 -2.69 -20.65 -17.95
CA LYS A 117 -3.44 -19.49 -18.47
C LYS A 117 -2.53 -18.28 -18.70
N LEU A 118 -1.56 -18.05 -17.81
CA LEU A 118 -0.54 -16.99 -17.98
C LEU A 118 0.40 -17.30 -19.15
N LEU A 119 0.81 -18.57 -19.35
CA LEU A 119 1.59 -18.98 -20.53
C LEU A 119 0.84 -18.75 -21.85
N LYS A 120 -0.49 -18.97 -21.86
CA LYS A 120 -1.34 -18.75 -23.05
C LYS A 120 -1.58 -17.27 -23.34
N GLU A 121 -1.73 -16.43 -22.32
CA GLU A 121 -1.96 -14.99 -22.52
C GLU A 121 -0.66 -14.26 -22.87
N LEU A 122 0.50 -14.64 -22.31
CA LEU A 122 1.80 -14.05 -22.64
C LEU A 122 2.29 -14.40 -24.06
N GLN A 123 1.93 -15.56 -24.60
CA GLN A 123 2.20 -15.92 -26.00
C GLN A 123 1.48 -15.04 -27.02
N CYS A 124 0.44 -14.30 -26.62
CA CYS A 124 -0.30 -13.39 -27.50
C CYS A 124 0.26 -11.96 -27.49
N PHE A 125 1.25 -11.65 -26.64
CA PHE A 125 1.84 -10.31 -26.49
C PHE A 125 3.28 -10.19 -27.03
N PHE A 126 3.87 -11.28 -27.56
CA PHE A 126 5.12 -11.31 -28.33
C PHE A 126 4.85 -11.83 -29.74
#